data_AF-A0A146K5A6-F1
#
_entry.id   AF-A0A146K5A6-F1
#
_cell.length_a   1.000
_cell.length_b   1.000
_cell.length_c   1.000
_cell.angle_alpha   90.00
_cell.angle_beta   90.00
_cell.angle_gamma   90.00
#
_symmetry.space_group_name_H-M   'P 1'
#
loop_
_entity.id
_entity.type
_entity.pdbx_description
1 polymer ?
#
loop_
_entity_poly.entity_id
_entity_poly.type
_entity_poly.pdbx_seq_one_letter_code
_entity_poly.pdbx_strand_id
1 'polypeptide(L)'
;ATLVEMKSKYLEFYDFSQNKFLQVQTMDAEEIQSMALAKPLEKQLVQYKYSFVHLLKQMLRWDPNERPSIKQILEHPFFMEEARDQKCVQVEDFELKEVMERFVKGYIND
;
A
#
# COMPACT_ATOMS: atom_id res chain seq x y z
N ALA A 1 -21.09 16.04 -19.30
CA ALA A 1 -20.64 15.62 -17.96
C ALA A 1 -19.12 15.74 -17.92
N THR A 2 -18.62 16.76 -17.24
CA THR A 2 -17.20 17.12 -17.21
C THR A 2 -16.44 16.10 -16.37
N LEU A 3 -15.54 15.35 -16.99
CA LEU A 3 -14.50 14.59 -16.30
C LEU A 3 -13.70 15.58 -15.47
N VAL A 4 -13.97 15.60 -14.16
CA VAL A 4 -13.13 16.29 -13.19
C VAL A 4 -11.74 15.67 -13.34
N GLU A 5 -10.82 16.42 -13.95
CA GLU A 5 -9.41 16.04 -14.05
C GLU A 5 -8.92 15.66 -12.65
N MET A 6 -8.75 14.37 -12.39
CA MET A 6 -8.04 13.90 -11.21
C MET A 6 -6.56 14.22 -11.43
N LYS A 7 -6.19 15.49 -11.24
CA LYS A 7 -4.79 15.90 -11.18
C LYS A 7 -4.19 15.25 -9.95
N SER A 8 -3.45 14.17 -10.16
CA SER A 8 -2.62 13.57 -9.13
C SER A 8 -1.76 14.67 -8.52
N LYS A 9 -1.74 14.76 -7.18
CA LYS A 9 -0.87 15.67 -6.41
C LYS A 9 0.59 15.59 -6.88
N TYR A 10 0.99 14.47 -7.46
CA TYR A 10 2.37 14.22 -7.90
C TYR A 10 2.73 14.82 -9.26
N LEU A 11 1.76 15.37 -10.01
CA LEU A 11 2.01 15.98 -11.32
C LEU A 11 2.91 17.22 -11.23
N GLU A 12 2.84 17.98 -10.14
CA GLU A 12 3.71 19.15 -9.90
C GLU A 12 5.19 18.78 -9.73
N PHE A 13 5.46 17.51 -9.42
CA PHE A 13 6.82 16.97 -9.26
C PHE A 13 7.28 16.14 -10.46
N TYR A 14 6.55 16.15 -11.59
CA TYR A 14 6.93 15.40 -12.79
C TYR A 14 7.30 16.34 -13.95
N ASP A 15 8.54 16.24 -14.42
CA ASP A 15 8.98 16.90 -15.64
C ASP A 15 8.64 16.04 -16.85
N PHE A 16 7.57 16.42 -17.56
CA PHE A 16 7.12 15.76 -18.78
C PHE A 16 8.10 15.88 -19.94
N SER A 17 8.89 16.95 -19.99
CA SER A 17 9.87 17.16 -21.07
C SER A 17 11.06 16.23 -20.93
N GLN A 18 11.44 15.92 -19.70
CA GLN A 18 12.57 15.04 -19.37
C GLN A 18 12.14 13.63 -18.94
N ASN A 19 10.83 13.35 -18.97
CA ASN A 19 10.22 12.09 -18.57
C ASN A 19 10.74 11.57 -17.22
N LYS A 20 10.82 12.46 -16.23
CA LYS A 20 11.39 12.16 -14.91
C LYS A 20 10.72 12.95 -13.80
N PHE A 21 10.74 12.40 -12.60
CA PHE A 21 10.37 13.16 -11.41
C PHE A 21 11.44 14.21 -11.09
N LEU A 22 11.01 15.44 -10.79
CA LEU A 22 11.85 16.49 -10.25
C LEU A 22 12.39 16.01 -8.90
N GLN A 23 13.70 16.22 -8.67
CA GLN A 23 14.25 16.03 -7.32
C GLN A 23 13.55 17.01 -6.38
N VAL A 24 13.00 16.49 -5.29
CA VAL A 24 12.43 17.29 -4.20
C VAL A 24 13.49 18.32 -3.81
N GLN A 25 13.10 19.60 -3.80
CA GLN A 25 14.00 20.66 -3.34
C GLN A 25 14.49 20.34 -1.93
N THR A 26 15.67 20.84 -1.57
CA THR A 26 16.24 20.67 -0.23
C THR A 26 15.18 20.93 0.83
N MET A 27 15.06 19.99 1.79
CA MET A 27 14.12 20.09 2.91
C MET A 27 14.17 21.49 3.51
N ASP A 28 13.01 22.10 3.72
CA ASP A 28 12.95 23.41 4.35
C ASP A 28 13.37 23.33 5.83
N ALA A 29 13.66 24.48 6.43
CA ALA A 29 14.15 24.53 7.82
C ALA A 29 13.14 23.92 8.82
N GLU A 30 11.84 24.00 8.50
CA GLU A 30 10.77 23.47 9.34
C GLU A 30 10.69 21.95 9.27
N GLU A 31 10.85 21.36 8.08
CA GLU A 31 10.92 19.92 7.87
C GLU A 31 12.17 19.31 8.51
N ILE A 32 13.33 19.98 8.42
CA ILE A 32 14.56 19.56 9.10
C ILE A 32 14.35 19.52 10.62
N GLN A 33 13.74 20.57 11.17
CA GLN A 33 13.44 20.64 12.60
C GLN A 33 12.42 19.57 13.01
N SER A 34 11.39 19.35 12.20
CA SER A 34 10.39 18.30 12.39
C SER A 34 11.01 16.91 12.41
N MET A 35 11.90 16.60 11.46
CA MET A 35 12.67 15.36 11.44
C MET A 35 13.59 15.20 12.65
N ALA A 36 14.26 16.28 13.07
CA ALA A 36 15.13 16.25 14.24
C ALA A 36 14.36 15.97 15.55
N LEU A 37 13.09 16.38 15.62
CA LEU A 37 12.20 16.13 16.75
C LEU A 37 11.40 14.82 16.63
N ALA A 38 11.54 14.09 15.51
CA ALA A 38 10.78 12.88 15.25
C ALA A 38 11.11 11.80 16.30
N LYS A 39 10.08 11.34 17.01
CA LYS A 39 10.21 10.25 17.97
C LYS A 39 10.41 8.91 17.23
N PRO A 40 11.06 7.91 17.85
CA PRO A 40 11.10 6.55 17.30
C PRO A 40 9.69 6.03 16.96
N LEU A 41 9.57 5.28 15.87
CA LEU A 41 8.30 4.80 15.34
C LEU A 41 7.47 4.03 16.39
N GLU A 42 8.14 3.27 17.26
CA GLU A 42 7.52 2.51 18.35
C GLU A 42 6.84 3.41 19.39
N LYS A 43 7.40 4.59 19.64
CA LYS A 43 6.83 5.58 20.58
C LYS A 43 5.67 6.34 19.95
N GLN A 44 5.61 6.42 18.62
CA GLN A 44 4.51 7.05 17.89
C GLN A 44 3.33 6.08 17.72
N LEU A 45 3.61 4.79 17.56
CA LEU A 45 2.62 3.75 17.25
C LEU A 45 2.28 2.86 18.45
N VAL A 46 2.28 3.41 19.67
CA VAL A 46 2.04 2.67 20.92
C VAL A 46 0.69 1.95 20.98
N GLN A 47 -0.30 2.43 20.23
CA GLN A 47 -1.65 1.86 20.16
C GLN A 47 -1.76 0.63 19.23
N TYR A 48 -0.72 0.32 18.45
CA TYR A 48 -0.75 -0.76 17.47
C TYR A 48 -0.05 -2.01 17.98
N LYS A 49 -0.45 -3.17 17.44
CA LYS A 49 0.20 -4.45 17.70
C LYS A 49 1.68 -4.40 17.30
N TYR A 50 2.52 -5.08 18.07
CA TYR A 50 3.96 -5.16 17.80
C TYR A 50 4.26 -5.67 16.38
N SER A 51 3.51 -6.67 15.90
CA SER A 51 3.66 -7.24 14.56
C SER A 51 3.46 -6.21 13.45
N PHE A 52 2.52 -5.28 13.61
CA PHE A 52 2.32 -4.17 12.67
C PHE A 52 3.52 -3.22 12.66
N VAL A 53 3.97 -2.80 13.85
CA VAL A 53 5.12 -1.89 13.97
C VAL A 53 6.40 -2.55 13.42
N HIS A 54 6.60 -3.84 13.69
CA HIS A 54 7.72 -4.60 13.15
C HIS A 54 7.69 -4.68 11.62
N LEU A 55 6.52 -4.98 11.03
CA LEU A 55 6.34 -5.00 9.57
C LEU A 55 6.70 -3.65 8.94
N LEU A 56 6.18 -2.55 9.50
CA LEU A 56 6.47 -1.21 9.01
C LEU A 56 7.97 -0.89 9.02
N LYS A 57 8.69 -1.26 10.08
CA LYS A 57 10.15 -1.05 10.17
C LYS A 57 10.92 -1.81 9.09
N GLN A 58 10.46 -2.99 8.70
CA GLN A 58 11.09 -3.77 7.63
C GLN A 58 10.83 -3.12 6.26
N MET A 59 9.60 -2.63 6.02
CA MET A 59 9.23 -1.99 4.74
C MET A 59 9.86 -0.60 4.57
N LEU A 60 10.07 0.13 5.66
CA LEU A 60 10.59 1.50 5.67
C LEU A 60 12.09 1.57 5.96
N ARG A 61 12.85 0.50 5.66
CA ARG A 61 14.32 0.55 5.74
C ARG A 61 14.86 1.65 4.82
N TRP A 62 15.81 2.42 5.36
CA TRP A 62 16.45 3.53 4.66
C TRP A 62 17.15 3.02 3.39
N ASP A 63 17.99 2.01 3.52
CA ASP A 63 18.60 1.33 2.36
C ASP A 63 17.54 0.46 1.66
N PRO A 64 17.23 0.71 0.37
CA PRO A 64 16.29 -0.12 -0.38
C PRO A 64 16.76 -1.57 -0.53
N ASN A 65 18.06 -1.86 -0.50
CA ASN A 65 18.58 -3.22 -0.61
C ASN A 65 18.36 -4.05 0.67
N GLU A 66 18.14 -3.37 1.80
CA GLU A 66 17.78 -4.02 3.07
C GLU A 66 16.27 -4.31 3.18
N ARG A 67 15.45 -3.81 2.23
CA ARG A 67 14.01 -4.04 2.27
C ARG A 67 13.69 -5.49 1.88
N PRO A 68 12.79 -6.16 2.61
CA PRO A 68 12.35 -7.50 2.24
C PRO A 68 11.58 -7.47 0.92
N SER A 69 11.66 -8.59 0.19
CA SER A 69 10.83 -8.82 -0.98
C SER A 69 9.35 -8.91 -0.62
N ILE A 70 8.47 -8.71 -1.61
CA ILE A 70 7.02 -8.85 -1.44
C ILE A 70 6.65 -10.21 -0.86
N LYS A 71 7.30 -11.29 -1.32
CA LYS A 71 7.06 -12.65 -0.80
C LYS A 71 7.32 -12.72 0.71
N GLN A 72 8.47 -12.22 1.15
CA GLN A 72 8.85 -12.19 2.57
C GLN A 72 7.90 -11.31 3.41
N ILE A 73 7.41 -10.21 2.83
CA ILE A 73 6.41 -9.34 3.48
C ILE A 73 5.09 -10.09 3.70
N LEU A 74 4.60 -10.83 2.70
CA LEU A 74 3.33 -11.57 2.81
C LEU A 74 3.40 -12.73 3.79
N GLU A 75 4.60 -13.26 4.05
CA GLU A 75 4.86 -14.31 5.04
C GLU A 75 4.99 -13.75 6.48
N HIS A 76 4.90 -12.42 6.66
CA HIS A 76 5.09 -11.79 7.96
C HIS A 76 3.95 -12.12 8.95
N PRO A 77 4.25 -12.33 10.26
CA PRO A 77 3.25 -12.69 11.28
C PRO A 77 2.03 -11.77 11.36
N PHE A 78 2.20 -10.48 11.05
CA PHE A 78 1.11 -9.51 10.93
C PHE A 78 -0.07 -10.01 10.06
N PHE A 79 0.21 -10.72 8.95
CA PHE A 79 -0.82 -11.26 8.06
C PHE A 79 -1.34 -12.64 8.47
N MET A 80 -0.76 -13.25 9.51
CA MET A 80 -1.10 -14.58 10.01
C MET A 80 -1.84 -14.54 11.35
N GLU A 81 -1.83 -13.39 12.04
CA GLU A 81 -2.43 -13.21 13.37
C GLU A 81 -3.96 -13.16 13.39
N GLU A 82 -4.62 -12.93 12.26
CA GLU A 82 -6.08 -12.86 12.17
C GLU A 82 -6.59 -13.89 11.16
N ALA A 83 -7.65 -14.63 11.53
CA ALA A 83 -8.30 -15.56 10.63
C ALA A 83 -8.81 -14.80 9.40
N ARG A 84 -8.35 -15.22 8.21
CA ARG A 84 -8.75 -14.64 6.91
C ARG A 84 -10.26 -14.60 6.73
N ASP A 85 -10.96 -15.50 7.40
CA ASP A 85 -12.40 -15.72 7.33
C ASP A 85 -13.24 -14.50 7.76
N GLN A 86 -12.67 -13.55 8.50
CA GLN A 86 -13.38 -12.32 8.89
C GLN A 86 -13.36 -11.23 7.81
N LYS A 87 -12.55 -11.37 6.75
CA LYS A 87 -12.31 -10.31 5.75
C LYS A 87 -12.70 -10.69 4.32
N CYS A 88 -13.14 -11.93 4.09
CA CYS A 88 -13.69 -12.36 2.80
C CYS A 88 -15.18 -12.06 2.76
N VAL A 89 -15.65 -11.40 1.69
CA VAL A 89 -17.07 -11.37 1.35
C VAL A 89 -17.49 -12.81 1.10
N GLN A 90 -18.37 -13.34 1.95
CA GLN A 90 -19.04 -14.61 1.69
C GLN A 90 -19.91 -14.37 0.46
N VAL A 91 -19.48 -14.86 -0.70
CA VAL A 91 -20.38 -15.03 -1.84
C VAL A 91 -21.08 -16.36 -1.60
N GLU A 92 -22.40 -16.36 -1.58
CA GLU A 92 -23.17 -17.58 -1.41
C GLU A 92 -22.73 -18.60 -2.48
N ASP A 93 -22.46 -19.84 -2.06
CA ASP A 93 -21.90 -20.92 -2.89
C ASP A 93 -22.69 -21.15 -4.19
N PHE A 94 -23.97 -20.81 -4.18
CA PHE A 94 -24.88 -20.90 -5.32
C PHE A 94 -24.53 -19.93 -6.45
N GLU A 95 -24.21 -18.68 -6.11
CA GLU A 95 -23.89 -17.64 -7.11
C GLU A 95 -22.54 -17.92 -7.77
N LEU A 96 -21.57 -18.43 -7.01
CA LEU A 96 -20.25 -18.75 -7.55
C LEU A 96 -20.31 -19.89 -8.57
N LYS A 97 -21.09 -20.95 -8.30
CA LYS A 97 -21.27 -22.08 -9.22
C LYS A 97 -21.94 -21.65 -10.52
N GLU A 98 -22.98 -20.83 -10.43
CA GLU A 98 -23.68 -20.34 -11.62
C GLU A 98 -22.79 -19.42 -12.47
N VAL A 99 -22.03 -18.51 -11.83
CA VAL A 99 -21.07 -17.65 -12.52
C VAL A 99 -19.98 -18.48 -13.19
N MET A 100 -19.39 -19.45 -12.48
CA MET A 100 -18.38 -20.34 -13.04
C MET A 100 -18.94 -21.17 -14.21
N GLU A 101 -20.16 -21.69 -14.10
CA GLU A 101 -20.81 -22.41 -15.20
C GLU A 101 -21.06 -21.50 -16.41
N ARG A 102 -21.50 -20.25 -16.20
CA ARG A 102 -21.70 -19.28 -17.29
C ARG A 102 -20.39 -18.93 -17.98
N PHE A 103 -19.29 -18.79 -17.23
CA PHE A 103 -17.94 -18.61 -17.77
C PHE A 103 -17.48 -19.82 -18.60
N VAL A 104 -17.62 -21.03 -18.07
CA VAL A 104 -17.22 -22.28 -18.76
C VAL A 104 -18.06 -22.51 -20.02
N LYS A 105 -19.34 -22.13 -20.00
CA LYS A 105 -20.26 -22.25 -21.14
C LYS A 105 -20.15 -21.09 -22.14
N GLY A 106 -19.26 -20.12 -21.92
CA GLY A 106 -18.99 -19.04 -22.87
C GLY A 106 -20.07 -17.96 -22.99
N TYR A 107 -20.93 -17.78 -21.99
CA TYR A 107 -22.00 -16.77 -21.99
C TYR A 107 -21.52 -15.36 -21.59
N ILE A 108 -20.35 -14.93 -22.08
CA ILE A 108 -19.99 -13.52 -22.10
C ILE A 108 -20.26 -13.05 -23.53
N ASN A 109 -21.51 -12.70 -23.80
CA ASN A 109 -21.83 -11.92 -24.99
C ASN A 109 -21.63 -10.44 -24.63
N ASP A 110 -20.99 -9.73 -25.56
CA ASP A 110 -20.77 -8.28 -25.56
C ASP A 110 -22.01 -7.45 -25.18
#